data_AF-A0A6J4RYD0-F1
#
_entry.id   AF-A0A6J4RYD0-F1
#
_cell.length_a   1.000
_cell.length_b   1.000
_cell.length_c   1.000
_cell.angle_alpha   90.00
_cell.angle_beta   90.00
_cell.angle_gamma   90.00
#
_symmetry.space_group_name_H-M   'P 1'
#
loop_
_entity.id
_entity.type
_entity.pdbx_description
1 polymer ?
#
loop_
_entity_poly.entity_id
_entity_poly.type
_entity_poly.pdbx_seq_one_letter_code
_entity_poly.pdbx_strand_id
1 'polypeptide(L)'
;MLDLGLLVSGRPCAAAAVFTRNAFKGAPLGVTGEAVEAGGLRAVVVNSGNANAATGTRGVEDACAMQRAAGGALRVEAGRVAVASTGVIGEHLPMDNILAGIDGAAGELSEDGTPFAQAILTTDTRTKEAAVGVEVGGKAVTVGGTAKGSGMIHPNMGTMLAFLTTDAAVEPGCLQETLSRATDRSFNRVTVDGDTSPSDMALLLANGAAGNEPLTTDSADYPAFAEAVEAVARTLAKEIARDGEGATRLVEVVVENCESEEVAAALAKSVVGSSLVKAAVFGEDANWGRVLTAMGSAGVPFDPDGLELWFGAVKVFEGAPVPHEVAEANAALASGEVGISARLGAGGASATAWGCDLSYEYVRINGSYRT
;
A
#
# COMPACT_ATOMS: atom_id res chain seq x y z
N MET A 1 15.06 17.34 -5.15
CA MET A 1 14.14 16.34 -4.59
C MET A 1 15.00 15.45 -3.71
N LEU A 2 14.54 15.10 -2.50
CA LEU A 2 15.24 14.12 -1.68
C LEU A 2 15.04 12.75 -2.33
N ASP A 3 16.10 11.94 -2.40
CA ASP A 3 16.09 10.61 -3.02
C ASP A 3 16.71 9.52 -2.14
N LEU A 4 17.05 9.87 -0.91
CA LEU A 4 17.51 8.96 0.13
C LEU A 4 16.92 9.36 1.49
N GLY A 5 16.37 8.40 2.22
CA GLY A 5 15.73 8.60 3.51
C GLY A 5 16.20 7.60 4.57
N LEU A 6 16.27 8.07 5.82
CA LEU A 6 16.47 7.24 7.01
C LEU A 6 15.26 7.37 7.93
N LEU A 7 14.68 6.24 8.33
CA LEU A 7 13.69 6.15 9.41
C LEU A 7 14.35 5.45 10.59
N VAL A 8 14.41 6.08 11.76
CA VAL A 8 15.20 5.60 12.89
C VAL A 8 14.38 5.56 14.18
N SER A 9 14.48 4.44 14.90
CA SER A 9 13.96 4.32 16.26
C SER A 9 15.07 4.47 17.29
N GLY A 10 14.80 5.26 18.33
CA GLY A 10 15.67 5.38 19.51
C GLY A 10 15.79 4.08 20.32
N ARG A 11 14.90 3.11 20.10
CA ARG A 11 14.86 1.81 20.80
C ARG A 11 14.78 0.65 19.81
N PRO A 12 15.21 -0.57 20.18
CA PRO A 12 14.93 -1.77 19.40
C PRO A 12 13.43 -1.95 19.15
N CYS A 13 13.05 -2.26 17.92
CA CYS A 13 11.68 -2.52 17.54
C CYS A 13 11.43 -4.03 17.41
N ALA A 14 10.25 -4.49 17.84
CA ALA A 14 9.62 -5.61 17.17
C ALA A 14 9.28 -5.17 15.74
N ALA A 15 9.50 -6.05 14.76
CA ALA A 15 9.29 -5.73 13.36
C ALA A 15 8.48 -6.83 12.68
N ALA A 16 7.58 -6.41 11.80
CA ALA A 16 6.85 -7.29 10.90
C ALA A 16 7.07 -6.80 9.46
N ALA A 17 7.04 -7.73 8.51
CA ALA A 17 7.22 -7.41 7.11
C ALA A 17 6.31 -8.25 6.20
N VAL A 18 5.92 -7.64 5.09
CA VAL A 18 5.25 -8.30 3.96
C VAL A 18 5.96 -7.84 2.68
N PHE A 19 6.22 -8.76 1.76
CA PHE A 19 7.06 -8.52 0.58
C PHE A 19 6.38 -8.97 -0.70
N THR A 20 6.71 -8.36 -1.84
CA THR A 20 6.19 -8.80 -3.14
C THR A 20 6.29 -10.31 -3.38
N ARG A 21 5.29 -10.85 -4.09
CA ARG A 21 5.29 -12.22 -4.63
C ARG A 21 5.81 -12.30 -6.06
N ASN A 22 6.23 -11.17 -6.65
CA ASN A 22 6.84 -11.14 -7.97
C ASN A 22 8.08 -12.08 -8.01
N ALA A 23 8.28 -12.77 -9.13
CA ALA A 23 9.41 -13.67 -9.33
C ALA A 23 10.76 -12.95 -9.42
N PHE A 24 10.78 -11.70 -9.89
CA PHE A 24 11.97 -10.87 -10.05
C PHE A 24 12.25 -10.00 -8.82
N LYS A 25 12.16 -10.58 -7.62
CA LYS A 25 12.33 -9.85 -6.35
C LYS A 25 13.59 -8.98 -6.35
N GLY A 26 13.45 -7.72 -5.96
CA GLY A 26 14.52 -6.76 -5.80
C GLY A 26 15.52 -7.22 -4.74
N ALA A 27 16.79 -6.89 -4.93
CA ALA A 27 17.86 -7.31 -4.04
C ALA A 27 17.66 -6.87 -2.56
N PRO A 28 17.12 -5.68 -2.26
CA PRO A 28 16.89 -5.25 -0.86
C PRO A 28 15.93 -6.13 -0.06
N LEU A 29 15.00 -6.84 -0.73
CA LEU A 29 13.97 -7.62 -0.03
C LEU A 29 14.55 -8.76 0.80
N GLY A 30 15.57 -9.45 0.27
CA GLY A 30 16.26 -10.52 1.00
C GLY A 30 17.01 -9.99 2.22
N VAL A 31 17.78 -8.90 2.03
CA VAL A 31 18.55 -8.25 3.11
C VAL A 31 17.65 -7.77 4.24
N THR A 32 16.50 -7.18 3.90
CA THR A 32 15.51 -6.76 4.89
C THR A 32 14.81 -7.94 5.56
N GLY A 33 14.50 -9.00 4.82
CA GLY A 33 13.94 -10.23 5.39
C GLY A 33 14.83 -10.79 6.50
N GLU A 34 16.13 -10.93 6.24
CA GLU A 34 17.11 -11.39 7.24
C GLU A 34 17.19 -10.45 8.47
N ALA A 35 17.14 -9.13 8.25
CA ALA A 35 17.16 -8.15 9.35
C ALA A 35 15.89 -8.20 10.22
N VAL A 36 14.73 -8.45 9.61
CA VAL A 36 13.46 -8.61 10.32
C VAL A 36 13.45 -9.90 11.13
N GLU A 37 13.92 -11.01 10.55
CA GLU A 37 14.04 -12.31 11.25
C GLU A 37 15.02 -12.26 12.42
N ALA A 38 16.12 -11.51 12.29
CA ALA A 38 17.05 -11.29 13.40
C ALA A 38 16.43 -10.51 14.58
N GLY A 39 15.33 -9.80 14.35
CA GLY A 39 14.59 -9.01 15.34
C GLY A 39 15.28 -7.68 15.70
N GLY A 40 14.68 -6.91 16.61
CA GLY A 40 15.32 -5.72 17.19
C GLY A 40 15.70 -4.63 16.18
N LEU A 41 14.96 -4.52 15.08
CA LEU A 41 15.21 -3.55 14.02
C LEU A 41 15.28 -2.13 14.59
N ARG A 42 16.20 -1.32 14.09
CA ARG A 42 16.49 0.03 14.59
C ARG A 42 16.31 1.11 13.55
N ALA A 43 16.49 0.78 12.28
CA ALA A 43 16.36 1.75 11.21
C ALA A 43 15.91 1.12 9.89
N VAL A 44 15.44 1.96 8.99
CA VAL A 44 15.21 1.66 7.58
C VAL A 44 15.98 2.69 6.76
N VAL A 45 16.81 2.23 5.82
CA VAL A 45 17.40 3.08 4.78
C VAL A 45 16.67 2.84 3.47
N VAL A 46 16.25 3.92 2.83
CA VAL A 46 15.49 3.87 1.58
C VAL A 46 16.15 4.76 0.54
N ASN A 47 16.25 4.28 -0.70
CA ASN A 47 16.54 5.12 -1.85
C ASN A 47 15.37 5.11 -2.85
N SER A 48 15.15 6.23 -3.52
CA SER A 48 14.25 6.34 -4.67
C SER A 48 15.04 6.53 -5.97
N GLY A 49 14.36 6.54 -7.11
CA GLY A 49 14.96 6.64 -8.45
C GLY A 49 15.58 5.35 -9.00
N ASN A 50 16.00 4.40 -8.17
CA ASN A 50 16.55 3.11 -8.58
C ASN A 50 16.02 1.97 -7.69
N ALA A 51 15.39 0.95 -8.29
CA ALA A 51 14.75 -0.14 -7.57
C ALA A 51 15.72 -1.23 -7.07
N ASN A 52 16.98 -1.24 -7.54
CA ASN A 52 17.95 -2.31 -7.33
C ASN A 52 17.34 -3.71 -7.54
N ALA A 53 16.58 -3.84 -8.63
CA ALA A 53 15.91 -5.07 -9.04
C ALA A 53 16.47 -5.55 -10.38
N ALA A 54 16.52 -6.87 -10.56
CA ALA A 54 17.16 -7.53 -11.71
C ALA A 54 18.66 -7.16 -11.91
N THR A 55 19.37 -6.90 -10.81
CA THR A 55 20.79 -6.45 -10.77
C THR A 55 21.79 -7.55 -10.37
N GLY A 56 21.34 -8.80 -10.27
CA GLY A 56 22.17 -9.97 -9.97
C GLY A 56 22.87 -9.90 -8.60
N THR A 57 23.97 -10.64 -8.45
CA THR A 57 24.74 -10.71 -7.19
C THR A 57 25.23 -9.34 -6.73
N ARG A 58 25.66 -8.49 -7.65
CA ARG A 58 26.08 -7.12 -7.34
C ARG A 58 24.98 -6.33 -6.64
N GLY A 59 23.72 -6.47 -7.06
CA GLY A 59 22.60 -5.79 -6.40
C GLY A 59 22.46 -6.16 -4.92
N VAL A 60 22.71 -7.42 -4.58
CA VAL A 60 22.70 -7.90 -3.18
C VAL A 60 23.88 -7.30 -2.42
N GLU A 61 25.08 -7.29 -3.01
CA GLU A 61 26.27 -6.68 -2.41
C GLU A 61 26.07 -5.18 -2.14
N ASP A 62 25.46 -4.47 -3.08
CA ASP A 62 25.10 -3.05 -2.98
C ASP A 62 24.08 -2.82 -1.84
N ALA A 63 23.03 -3.65 -1.75
CA ALA A 63 22.06 -3.57 -0.65
C ALA A 63 22.70 -3.84 0.73
N CYS A 64 23.58 -4.84 0.83
CA CYS A 64 24.34 -5.08 2.06
C CYS A 64 25.31 -3.93 2.38
N ALA A 65 25.87 -3.26 1.37
CA ALA A 65 26.72 -2.09 1.58
C ALA A 65 25.92 -0.90 2.11
N MET A 66 24.71 -0.65 1.59
CA MET A 66 23.77 0.33 2.15
C MET A 66 23.47 0.03 3.62
N GLN A 67 23.13 -1.23 3.93
CA GLN A 67 22.82 -1.67 5.28
C GLN A 67 23.99 -1.38 6.26
N ARG A 68 25.22 -1.75 5.86
CA ARG A 68 26.42 -1.51 6.67
C ARG A 68 26.73 -0.01 6.84
N ALA A 69 26.59 0.77 5.78
CA ALA A 69 26.84 2.21 5.83
C ALA A 69 25.85 2.91 6.77
N ALA A 70 24.56 2.61 6.65
CA ALA A 70 23.54 3.15 7.55
C ALA A 70 23.76 2.68 8.99
N GLY A 71 24.13 1.42 9.20
CA GLY A 71 24.53 0.92 10.53
C GLY A 71 25.70 1.71 11.13
N GLY A 72 26.75 1.95 10.35
CA GLY A 72 27.91 2.73 10.76
C GLY A 72 27.57 4.17 11.11
N ALA A 73 26.83 4.87 10.25
CA ALA A 73 26.42 6.26 10.44
C ALA A 73 25.54 6.44 11.69
N LEU A 74 24.63 5.49 11.94
CA LEU A 74 23.70 5.50 13.07
C LEU A 74 24.26 4.85 14.34
N ARG A 75 25.46 4.26 14.28
CA ARG A 75 26.08 3.47 15.36
C ARG A 75 25.18 2.33 15.86
N VAL A 76 24.54 1.64 14.92
CA VAL A 76 23.76 0.43 15.16
C VAL A 76 24.35 -0.75 14.40
N GLU A 77 24.12 -1.96 14.89
CA GLU A 77 24.54 -3.17 14.17
C GLU A 77 23.84 -3.22 12.80
N ALA A 78 24.58 -3.55 11.74
CA ALA A 78 24.07 -3.56 10.37
C ALA A 78 22.83 -4.47 10.22
N GLY A 79 22.82 -5.64 10.85
CA GLY A 79 21.67 -6.55 10.86
C GLY A 79 20.40 -6.00 11.54
N ARG A 80 20.46 -4.79 12.12
CA ARG A 80 19.30 -4.07 12.67
C ARG A 80 18.82 -2.96 11.74
N VAL A 81 19.30 -2.91 10.51
CA VAL A 81 18.88 -1.92 9.50
C VAL A 81 18.21 -2.63 8.34
N ALA A 82 16.98 -2.23 8.02
CA ALA A 82 16.29 -2.65 6.81
C ALA A 82 16.69 -1.75 5.64
N VAL A 83 16.64 -2.31 4.43
CA VAL A 83 16.95 -1.63 3.17
C VAL A 83 15.75 -1.73 2.24
N ALA A 84 15.35 -0.60 1.64
CA ALA A 84 14.36 -0.58 0.58
C ALA A 84 14.82 0.30 -0.59
N SER A 85 14.39 -0.06 -1.80
CA SER A 85 14.75 0.65 -3.02
C SER A 85 13.56 0.68 -3.97
N THR A 86 13.32 1.82 -4.63
CA THR A 86 12.23 2.01 -5.59
C THR A 86 12.69 2.86 -6.77
N GLY A 87 12.17 2.59 -7.97
CA GLY A 87 12.51 3.33 -9.19
C GLY A 87 12.87 2.42 -10.35
N VAL A 88 13.89 2.80 -11.13
CA VAL A 88 14.24 2.08 -12.36
C VAL A 88 14.77 0.66 -12.07
N ILE A 89 14.29 -0.32 -12.84
CA ILE A 89 14.69 -1.73 -12.80
C ILE A 89 15.84 -1.97 -13.79
N GLY A 90 16.81 -2.81 -13.41
CA GLY A 90 17.91 -3.23 -14.29
C GLY A 90 19.12 -2.28 -14.31
N GLU A 91 19.16 -1.32 -13.40
CA GLU A 91 20.28 -0.38 -13.24
C GLU A 91 20.97 -0.58 -11.90
N HIS A 92 22.30 -0.60 -11.89
CA HIS A 92 23.06 -0.68 -10.64
C HIS A 92 22.98 0.63 -9.86
N LEU A 93 23.00 0.52 -8.53
CA LEU A 93 23.00 1.70 -7.66
C LEU A 93 24.29 2.52 -7.86
N PRO A 94 24.19 3.86 -7.92
CA PRO A 94 25.34 4.74 -7.91
C PRO A 94 25.92 4.81 -6.49
N MET A 95 26.63 3.77 -6.08
CA MET A 95 26.99 3.54 -4.67
C MET A 95 27.74 4.70 -4.00
N ASP A 96 28.60 5.42 -4.71
CA ASP A 96 29.29 6.59 -4.13
C ASP A 96 28.29 7.67 -3.67
N ASN A 97 27.23 7.92 -4.46
CA ASN A 97 26.17 8.86 -4.11
C ASN A 97 25.31 8.32 -2.96
N ILE A 98 24.99 7.03 -2.99
CA ILE A 98 24.20 6.38 -1.94
C ILE A 98 24.91 6.47 -0.59
N LEU A 99 26.20 6.15 -0.53
CA LEU A 99 26.99 6.19 0.70
C LEU A 99 27.10 7.62 1.25
N ALA A 100 27.39 8.60 0.39
CA ALA A 100 27.43 10.00 0.79
C ALA A 100 26.06 10.52 1.27
N GLY A 101 24.98 10.10 0.60
CA GLY A 101 23.62 10.44 0.99
C GLY A 101 23.26 9.87 2.36
N ILE A 102 23.70 8.65 2.69
CA ILE A 102 23.43 8.01 3.99
C ILE A 102 24.06 8.84 5.12
N ASP A 103 25.31 9.28 4.94
CA ASP A 103 25.98 10.13 5.91
C ASP A 103 25.27 11.47 6.07
N GLY A 104 24.82 12.08 4.96
CA GLY A 104 24.04 13.32 4.96
C GLY A 104 22.71 13.18 5.71
N ALA A 105 21.91 12.17 5.36
CA ALA A 105 20.61 11.89 5.99
C ALA A 105 20.77 11.59 7.49
N ALA A 106 21.84 10.92 7.90
CA ALA A 106 22.11 10.65 9.31
C ALA A 106 22.42 11.94 10.10
N GLY A 107 23.04 12.93 9.45
CA GLY A 107 23.30 14.25 10.04
C GLY A 107 22.07 15.15 10.19
N GLU A 108 20.99 14.84 9.47
CA GLU A 108 19.75 15.63 9.41
C GLU A 108 18.55 14.97 10.12
N LEU A 109 18.79 13.91 10.90
CA LEU A 109 17.73 13.22 11.64
C LEU A 109 16.97 14.17 12.56
N SER A 110 15.64 14.06 12.51
CA SER A 110 14.73 14.80 13.38
C SER A 110 13.48 13.96 13.68
N GLU A 111 12.62 14.47 14.57
CA GLU A 111 11.31 13.88 14.83
C GLU A 111 10.27 14.19 13.73
N ASP A 112 10.58 15.11 12.80
CA ASP A 112 9.74 15.40 11.65
C ASP A 112 9.92 14.31 10.57
N GLY A 113 8.85 13.57 10.28
CA GLY A 113 8.82 12.51 9.28
C GLY A 113 8.70 13.01 7.84
N THR A 114 8.37 14.30 7.63
CA THR A 114 8.12 14.88 6.31
C THR A 114 9.28 14.66 5.33
N PRO A 115 10.56 14.88 5.70
CA PRO A 115 11.69 14.64 4.80
C PRO A 115 11.80 13.17 4.35
N PHE A 116 11.50 12.22 5.24
CA PHE A 116 11.49 10.80 4.89
C PHE A 116 10.35 10.48 3.91
N ALA A 117 9.14 11.00 4.15
CA ALA A 117 8.00 10.84 3.25
C ALA A 117 8.27 11.43 1.85
N GLN A 118 9.03 12.52 1.76
CA GLN A 118 9.48 13.10 0.49
C GLN A 118 10.55 12.26 -0.20
N ALA A 119 11.51 11.70 0.56
CA ALA A 119 12.65 10.96 0.01
C ALA A 119 12.26 9.65 -0.69
N ILE A 120 11.15 9.04 -0.28
CA ILE A 120 10.68 7.76 -0.84
C ILE A 120 9.87 7.91 -2.13
N LEU A 121 9.50 9.14 -2.53
CA LEU A 121 8.67 9.39 -3.69
C LEU A 121 9.40 9.09 -5.01
N THR A 122 8.62 8.75 -6.04
CA THR A 122 9.11 8.57 -7.41
C THR A 122 8.28 9.37 -8.40
N THR A 123 7.27 8.75 -9.01
CA THR A 123 6.28 9.40 -9.88
C THR A 123 5.07 9.92 -9.11
N ASP A 124 5.07 9.76 -7.78
CA ASP A 124 4.10 10.34 -6.87
C ASP A 124 4.02 11.86 -7.02
N THR A 125 2.83 12.44 -6.92
CA THR A 125 2.66 13.92 -6.99
C THR A 125 2.59 14.57 -5.61
N ARG A 126 2.43 13.76 -4.55
CA ARG A 126 2.34 14.21 -3.16
C ARG A 126 2.82 13.15 -2.17
N THR A 127 3.23 13.59 -0.98
CA THR A 127 3.47 12.70 0.15
C THR A 127 2.17 12.05 0.63
N LYS A 128 2.27 10.85 1.19
CA LYS A 128 1.12 10.08 1.70
C LYS A 128 1.46 9.66 3.13
N GLU A 129 0.76 10.25 4.08
CA GLU A 129 1.05 10.13 5.50
C GLU A 129 -0.28 10.01 6.26
N ALA A 130 -0.30 9.18 7.31
CA ALA A 130 -1.48 8.99 8.15
C ALA A 130 -1.04 8.64 9.58
N ALA A 131 -1.81 9.09 10.57
CA ALA A 131 -1.59 8.74 11.96
C ALA A 131 -2.91 8.70 12.73
N VAL A 132 -3.01 7.78 13.69
CA VAL A 132 -4.15 7.63 14.59
C VAL A 132 -3.65 7.37 16.02
N GLY A 133 -4.42 7.82 17.00
CA GLY A 133 -4.21 7.49 18.42
C GLY A 133 -5.19 6.41 18.88
N VAL A 134 -4.74 5.52 19.75
CA VAL A 134 -5.54 4.44 20.35
C VAL A 134 -5.14 4.24 21.81
N GLU A 135 -6.08 3.88 22.68
CA GLU A 135 -5.76 3.49 24.06
C GLU A 135 -5.46 1.99 24.14
N VAL A 136 -4.33 1.63 24.73
CA VAL A 136 -3.89 0.25 24.96
C VAL A 136 -3.35 0.15 26.38
N GLY A 137 -3.95 -0.70 27.21
CA GLY A 137 -3.54 -0.87 28.61
C GLY A 137 -3.59 0.43 29.42
N GLY A 138 -4.53 1.33 29.10
CA GLY A 138 -4.63 2.67 29.70
C GLY A 138 -3.48 3.61 29.33
N LYS A 139 -2.77 3.33 28.24
CA LYS A 139 -1.74 4.20 27.65
C LYS A 139 -2.21 4.73 26.31
N ALA A 140 -1.94 6.00 26.05
CA ALA A 140 -2.06 6.56 24.71
C ALA A 140 -0.95 6.00 23.83
N VAL A 141 -1.34 5.27 22.79
CA VAL A 141 -0.48 4.72 21.75
C VAL A 141 -0.73 5.47 20.46
N THR A 142 0.32 5.73 19.70
CA THR A 142 0.26 6.29 18.35
C THR A 142 0.60 5.22 17.33
N VAL A 143 -0.19 5.13 16.26
CA VAL A 143 0.16 4.41 15.04
C VAL A 143 0.28 5.42 13.92
N GLY A 144 1.45 5.51 13.31
CA GLY A 144 1.72 6.37 12.17
C GLY A 144 2.21 5.57 10.98
N GLY A 145 2.15 6.15 9.79
CA GLY A 145 2.78 5.56 8.63
C GLY A 145 2.88 6.51 7.44
N THR A 146 3.79 6.15 6.53
CA THR A 146 3.94 6.77 5.22
C THR A 146 4.00 5.70 4.14
N ALA A 147 3.56 6.04 2.93
CA ALA A 147 3.68 5.16 1.79
C ALA A 147 4.01 5.92 0.51
N LYS A 148 4.55 5.20 -0.47
CA LYS A 148 4.71 5.67 -1.85
C LYS A 148 4.09 4.69 -2.83
N GLY A 149 3.61 5.22 -3.94
CA GLY A 149 3.08 4.48 -5.07
C GLY A 149 2.09 5.31 -5.84
N SER A 150 2.26 5.34 -7.16
CA SER A 150 1.34 5.96 -8.13
C SER A 150 1.32 5.19 -9.45
N GLY A 151 2.43 4.57 -9.86
CA GLY A 151 2.53 3.65 -10.99
C GLY A 151 2.96 2.23 -10.60
N MET A 152 2.67 1.28 -11.50
CA MET A 152 2.85 -0.16 -11.32
C MET A 152 2.03 -0.71 -10.14
N ILE A 153 0.94 -0.09 -9.72
CA ILE A 153 0.24 -0.50 -8.49
C ILE A 153 -0.73 -1.66 -8.78
N HIS A 154 -0.40 -2.86 -8.34
CA HIS A 154 -1.36 -3.96 -8.17
C HIS A 154 -0.90 -4.92 -7.07
N PRO A 155 -1.09 -4.58 -5.78
CA PRO A 155 -0.57 -5.42 -4.73
C PRO A 155 -1.25 -6.77 -4.61
N ASN A 156 -0.51 -7.81 -4.91
CA ASN A 156 -0.64 -9.15 -4.32
C ASN A 156 0.59 -9.35 -3.43
N MET A 157 0.86 -8.30 -2.65
CA MET A 157 2.16 -7.64 -2.47
C MET A 157 2.78 -7.20 -3.85
N GLY A 158 2.59 -5.93 -4.25
CA GLY A 158 2.76 -5.21 -5.57
C GLY A 158 3.11 -3.71 -5.38
N THR A 159 3.36 -2.85 -6.42
CA THR A 159 4.22 -1.60 -6.40
C THR A 159 4.10 -0.56 -5.31
N MET A 160 4.51 -0.86 -4.08
CA MET A 160 4.54 0.13 -3.02
C MET A 160 5.67 -0.10 -2.03
N LEU A 161 6.09 1.00 -1.41
CA LEU A 161 6.80 0.95 -0.14
C LEU A 161 5.89 1.59 0.90
N ALA A 162 5.70 0.92 2.03
CA ALA A 162 4.90 1.42 3.14
C ALA A 162 5.64 1.16 4.45
N PHE A 163 5.76 2.20 5.27
CA PHE A 163 6.48 2.15 6.53
C PHE A 163 5.55 2.62 7.62
N LEU A 164 5.14 1.69 8.49
CA LEU A 164 4.28 1.94 9.63
C LEU A 164 5.11 1.86 10.92
N THR A 165 4.80 2.73 11.87
CA THR A 165 5.50 2.83 13.15
C THR A 165 4.50 2.98 14.28
N THR A 166 4.80 2.37 15.42
CA THR A 166 4.04 2.55 16.65
C THR A 166 4.95 2.56 17.87
N ASP A 167 4.52 3.29 18.90
CA ASP A 167 5.12 3.28 20.22
C ASP A 167 4.54 2.19 21.14
N ALA A 168 3.55 1.40 20.69
CA ALA A 168 3.05 0.26 21.44
C ALA A 168 4.12 -0.80 21.69
N ALA A 169 4.06 -1.47 22.84
CA ALA A 169 4.72 -2.75 23.07
C ALA A 169 3.82 -3.87 22.52
N VAL A 170 4.35 -4.69 21.60
CA VAL A 170 3.61 -5.76 20.91
C VAL A 170 4.54 -6.95 20.70
N GLU A 171 4.04 -8.17 20.89
CA GLU A 171 4.82 -9.37 20.59
C GLU A 171 5.03 -9.53 19.06
N PRO A 172 6.20 -10.03 18.60
CA PRO A 172 6.50 -10.14 17.18
C PRO A 172 5.47 -10.91 16.35
N GLY A 173 4.95 -12.02 16.89
CA GLY A 173 3.93 -12.83 16.19
C GLY A 173 2.61 -12.07 16.03
N CYS A 174 2.18 -11.38 17.07
CA CYS A 174 1.01 -10.49 17.08
C CYS A 174 1.17 -9.33 16.07
N LEU A 175 2.37 -8.76 16.00
CA LEU A 175 2.72 -7.70 15.05
C LEU A 175 2.65 -8.18 13.60
N GLN A 176 3.16 -9.38 13.32
CA GLN A 176 3.11 -9.98 11.98
C GLN A 176 1.67 -10.32 11.55
N GLU A 177 0.85 -10.87 12.45
CA GLU A 177 -0.57 -11.12 12.19
C GLU A 177 -1.31 -9.81 11.87
N THR A 178 -1.07 -8.78 12.68
CA THR A 178 -1.66 -7.44 12.48
C THR A 178 -1.30 -6.87 11.12
N LEU A 179 0.00 -6.87 10.76
CA LEU A 179 0.46 -6.36 9.47
C LEU A 179 -0.10 -7.16 8.29
N SER A 180 -0.15 -8.49 8.39
CA SER A 180 -0.67 -9.35 7.32
C SER A 180 -2.14 -9.04 7.05
N ARG A 181 -2.97 -9.00 8.10
CA ARG A 181 -4.39 -8.67 7.99
C ARG A 181 -4.61 -7.24 7.48
N ALA A 182 -3.88 -6.26 8.02
CA ALA A 182 -3.99 -4.88 7.58
C ALA A 182 -3.65 -4.76 6.09
N THR A 183 -2.59 -5.44 5.63
CA THR A 183 -2.18 -5.46 4.22
C THR A 183 -3.26 -6.07 3.32
N ASP A 184 -3.83 -7.21 3.70
CA ASP A 184 -4.89 -7.89 2.96
C ASP A 184 -6.18 -7.07 2.85
N ARG A 185 -6.44 -6.20 3.83
CA ARG A 185 -7.62 -5.32 3.89
C ARG A 185 -7.39 -3.89 3.38
N SER A 186 -6.17 -3.56 2.98
CA SER A 186 -5.79 -2.23 2.49
C SER A 186 -4.98 -2.31 1.18
N PHE A 187 -3.66 -2.39 1.27
CA PHE A 187 -2.73 -2.34 0.14
C PHE A 187 -3.05 -3.40 -0.92
N ASN A 188 -3.39 -4.65 -0.52
CA ASN A 188 -3.76 -5.72 -1.45
C ASN A 188 -5.13 -5.53 -2.12
N ARG A 189 -5.88 -4.49 -1.74
CA ARG A 189 -7.14 -4.09 -2.37
C ARG A 189 -7.01 -2.83 -3.21
N VAL A 190 -5.78 -2.38 -3.47
CA VAL A 190 -5.50 -1.26 -4.36
C VAL A 190 -5.10 -1.77 -5.75
N THR A 191 -5.47 -1.07 -6.81
CA THR A 191 -4.87 -1.25 -8.15
C THR A 191 -4.94 0.04 -8.96
N VAL A 192 -3.83 0.43 -9.59
CA VAL A 192 -3.78 1.50 -10.59
C VAL A 192 -3.79 0.90 -11.99
N ASP A 193 -2.84 0.02 -12.31
CA ASP A 193 -2.62 -0.45 -13.68
C ASP A 193 -2.58 -1.97 -13.85
N GLY A 194 -2.58 -2.74 -12.76
CA GLY A 194 -2.60 -4.20 -12.83
C GLY A 194 -1.21 -4.85 -12.76
N ASP A 195 -0.13 -4.07 -12.74
CA ASP A 195 1.22 -4.58 -12.68
C ASP A 195 1.70 -4.75 -11.23
N THR A 196 2.41 -5.84 -10.92
CA THR A 196 2.96 -6.11 -9.56
C THR A 196 4.47 -5.90 -9.59
N SER A 197 5.04 -5.07 -8.71
CA SER A 197 6.47 -4.72 -8.71
C SER A 197 7.39 -5.80 -8.16
N PRO A 198 8.68 -5.71 -8.51
CA PRO A 198 9.72 -6.52 -7.90
C PRO A 198 10.15 -6.09 -6.49
N SER A 199 9.79 -4.89 -6.02
CA SER A 199 10.39 -4.25 -4.83
C SER A 199 9.45 -4.04 -3.65
N ASP A 200 8.27 -4.66 -3.65
CA ASP A 200 7.22 -4.24 -2.72
C ASP A 200 7.45 -4.70 -1.32
N MET A 201 7.20 -3.79 -0.40
CA MET A 201 7.49 -3.98 1.00
C MET A 201 6.60 -3.10 1.87
N ALA A 202 5.87 -3.72 2.79
CA ALA A 202 5.33 -3.00 3.95
C ALA A 202 6.06 -3.46 5.21
N LEU A 203 6.50 -2.51 6.03
CA LEU A 203 7.11 -2.76 7.33
C LEU A 203 6.25 -2.14 8.43
N LEU A 204 6.14 -2.84 9.56
CA LEU A 204 5.54 -2.30 10.78
C LEU A 204 6.56 -2.44 11.92
N LEU A 205 6.97 -1.31 12.51
CA LEU A 205 7.95 -1.23 13.59
C LEU A 205 7.27 -0.78 14.89
N ALA A 206 7.40 -1.58 15.94
CA ALA A 206 6.83 -1.30 17.27
C ALA A 206 7.95 -1.21 18.33
N ASN A 207 8.13 -0.04 18.94
CA ASN A 207 9.29 0.23 19.80
C ASN A 207 9.01 0.25 21.31
N GLY A 208 7.75 0.08 21.72
CA GLY A 208 7.34 0.00 23.13
C GLY A 208 7.52 1.28 23.96
N ALA A 209 7.71 2.45 23.34
CA ALA A 209 7.89 3.70 24.06
C ALA A 209 6.65 4.15 24.87
N ALA A 210 5.44 3.72 24.50
CA ALA A 210 4.19 4.04 25.22
C ALA A 210 4.13 3.40 26.62
N GLY A 211 4.87 2.32 26.85
CA GLY A 211 4.98 1.66 28.16
C GLY A 211 3.74 0.89 28.57
N ASN A 212 2.93 0.41 27.61
CA ASN A 212 1.93 -0.63 27.84
C ASN A 212 2.60 -2.00 28.04
N GLU A 213 1.89 -2.95 28.64
CA GLU A 213 2.33 -4.35 28.62
C GLU A 213 2.30 -4.89 27.18
N PRO A 214 3.22 -5.78 26.79
CA PRO A 214 3.27 -6.33 25.44
C PRO A 214 1.95 -6.94 25.00
N LEU A 215 1.37 -6.42 23.92
CA LEU A 215 0.15 -6.96 23.33
C LEU A 215 0.39 -8.34 22.72
N THR A 216 -0.55 -9.25 23.01
CA THR A 216 -0.72 -10.57 22.39
C THR A 216 -2.08 -10.64 21.70
N THR A 217 -2.32 -11.66 20.89
CA THR A 217 -3.63 -11.87 20.24
C THR A 217 -4.78 -12.09 21.22
N ASP A 218 -4.47 -12.51 22.46
CA ASP A 218 -5.44 -12.74 23.52
C ASP A 218 -5.67 -11.48 24.40
N SER A 219 -4.93 -10.41 24.16
CA SER A 219 -5.06 -9.17 24.91
C SER A 219 -6.37 -8.47 24.60
N ALA A 220 -7.06 -7.95 25.62
CA ALA A 220 -8.36 -7.28 25.45
C ALA A 220 -8.31 -6.10 24.47
N ASP A 221 -7.21 -5.36 24.46
CA ASP A 221 -7.01 -4.18 23.60
C ASP A 221 -6.40 -4.51 22.22
N TYR A 222 -6.07 -5.78 21.96
CA TYR A 222 -5.51 -6.19 20.66
C TYR A 222 -6.41 -5.83 19.47
N PRO A 223 -7.74 -6.06 19.51
CA PRO A 223 -8.61 -5.68 18.40
C PRO A 223 -8.55 -4.18 18.08
N ALA A 224 -8.49 -3.32 19.10
CA ALA A 224 -8.40 -1.87 18.92
C ALA A 224 -7.05 -1.45 18.32
N PHE A 225 -5.96 -2.05 18.77
CA PHE A 225 -4.64 -1.85 18.16
C PHE A 225 -4.60 -2.29 16.69
N ALA A 226 -5.11 -3.49 16.40
CA ALA A 226 -5.14 -4.02 15.04
C ALA A 226 -6.00 -3.16 14.10
N GLU A 227 -7.15 -2.66 14.58
CA GLU A 227 -7.99 -1.72 13.85
C GLU A 227 -7.27 -0.38 13.58
N ALA A 228 -6.50 0.14 14.55
CA ALA A 228 -5.71 1.36 14.36
C ALA A 228 -4.65 1.20 13.26
N VAL A 229 -3.95 0.06 13.22
CA VAL A 229 -3.00 -0.26 12.13
C VAL A 229 -3.73 -0.40 10.79
N GLU A 230 -4.86 -1.11 10.76
CA GLU A 230 -5.69 -1.28 9.56
C GLU A 230 -6.19 0.08 9.03
N ALA A 231 -6.60 1.00 9.90
CA ALA A 231 -7.08 2.33 9.54
C ALA A 231 -5.98 3.19 8.88
N VAL A 232 -4.76 3.19 9.43
CA VAL A 232 -3.60 3.87 8.82
C VAL A 232 -3.30 3.26 7.46
N ALA A 233 -3.21 1.94 7.38
CA ALA A 233 -2.92 1.24 6.13
C ALA A 233 -3.99 1.51 5.05
N ARG A 234 -5.28 1.48 5.41
CA ARG A 234 -6.40 1.83 4.50
C ARG A 234 -6.33 3.27 4.02
N THR A 235 -5.97 4.22 4.88
CA THR A 235 -5.82 5.63 4.50
C THR A 235 -4.71 5.79 3.46
N LEU A 236 -3.55 5.18 3.71
CA LEU A 236 -2.41 5.20 2.79
C LEU A 236 -2.74 4.50 1.46
N ALA A 237 -3.44 3.36 1.50
CA ALA A 237 -3.93 2.65 0.33
C ALA A 237 -4.85 3.50 -0.55
N LYS A 238 -5.78 4.24 0.05
CA LYS A 238 -6.65 5.20 -0.67
C LYS A 238 -5.84 6.33 -1.30
N GLU A 239 -4.84 6.85 -0.60
CA GLU A 239 -3.99 7.91 -1.15
C GLU A 239 -3.10 7.44 -2.29
N ILE A 240 -2.66 6.17 -2.30
CA ILE A 240 -1.99 5.55 -3.46
C ILE A 240 -2.93 5.53 -4.66
N ALA A 241 -4.15 5.03 -4.50
CA ALA A 241 -5.13 5.00 -5.60
C ALA A 241 -5.46 6.40 -6.12
N ARG A 242 -5.68 7.37 -5.21
CA ARG A 242 -6.00 8.76 -5.56
C ARG A 242 -4.83 9.44 -6.28
N ASP A 243 -3.59 9.10 -5.94
CA ASP A 243 -2.38 9.62 -6.59
C ASP A 243 -1.90 8.76 -7.77
N GLY A 244 -2.75 7.87 -8.31
CA GLY A 244 -2.39 7.06 -9.47
C GLY A 244 -1.89 7.92 -10.64
N GLU A 245 -0.93 7.44 -11.40
CA GLU A 245 -0.32 8.21 -12.49
C GLU A 245 -1.35 8.71 -13.50
N GLY A 246 -1.49 10.04 -13.61
CA GLY A 246 -2.47 10.67 -14.48
C GLY A 246 -3.93 10.49 -14.05
N ALA A 247 -4.20 9.95 -12.86
CA ALA A 247 -5.56 9.81 -12.33
C ALA A 247 -6.23 11.18 -12.15
N THR A 248 -7.52 11.23 -12.46
CA THR A 248 -8.38 12.38 -12.17
C THR A 248 -9.38 12.09 -11.07
N ARG A 249 -9.66 10.79 -10.82
CA ARG A 249 -10.66 10.33 -9.86
C ARG A 249 -10.17 9.12 -9.09
N LEU A 250 -10.41 9.12 -7.78
CA LEU A 250 -10.38 7.92 -6.96
C LEU A 250 -11.64 7.11 -7.23
N VAL A 251 -11.52 5.81 -7.42
CA VAL A 251 -12.63 4.87 -7.56
C VAL A 251 -12.65 3.92 -6.37
N GLU A 252 -13.76 3.90 -5.64
CA GLU A 252 -14.03 2.99 -4.54
C GLU A 252 -15.16 2.04 -4.93
N VAL A 253 -14.87 0.74 -4.92
CA VAL A 253 -15.87 -0.30 -5.17
C VAL A 253 -16.12 -1.07 -3.89
N VAL A 254 -17.37 -1.10 -3.44
CA VAL A 254 -17.82 -1.91 -2.30
C VAL A 254 -18.66 -3.08 -2.82
N VAL A 255 -18.31 -4.30 -2.41
CA VAL A 255 -19.13 -5.49 -2.69
C VAL A 255 -19.60 -6.07 -1.37
N GLU A 256 -20.91 -6.18 -1.19
CA GLU A 256 -21.56 -6.61 0.05
C GLU A 256 -22.28 -7.95 -0.12
N ASN A 257 -22.63 -8.57 1.01
CA ASN A 257 -23.42 -9.80 1.09
C ASN A 257 -22.83 -11.00 0.32
N CYS A 258 -21.50 -11.10 0.27
CA CYS A 258 -20.78 -12.23 -0.31
C CYS A 258 -20.67 -13.40 0.66
N GLU A 259 -20.43 -14.61 0.13
CA GLU A 259 -20.17 -15.81 0.93
C GLU A 259 -18.91 -15.68 1.79
N SER A 260 -17.90 -14.94 1.30
CA SER A 260 -16.65 -14.68 2.01
C SER A 260 -16.09 -13.30 1.66
N GLU A 261 -15.21 -12.80 2.51
CA GLU A 261 -14.55 -11.51 2.30
C GLU A 261 -13.57 -11.57 1.11
N GLU A 262 -12.96 -12.73 0.87
CA GLU A 262 -12.07 -12.98 -0.27
C GLU A 262 -12.81 -12.85 -1.61
N VAL A 263 -14.03 -13.41 -1.70
CA VAL A 263 -14.88 -13.27 -2.88
C VAL A 263 -15.28 -11.81 -3.09
N ALA A 264 -15.71 -11.12 -2.02
CA ALA A 264 -16.04 -9.69 -2.10
C ALA A 264 -14.83 -8.86 -2.57
N ALA A 265 -13.64 -9.13 -2.03
CA ALA A 265 -12.42 -8.40 -2.36
C ALA A 265 -11.99 -8.66 -3.81
N ALA A 266 -12.09 -9.91 -4.28
CA ALA A 266 -11.78 -10.28 -5.67
C ALA A 266 -12.74 -9.60 -6.66
N LEU A 267 -14.04 -9.60 -6.38
CA LEU A 267 -15.03 -8.91 -7.20
C LEU A 267 -14.78 -7.40 -7.24
N ALA A 268 -14.59 -6.78 -6.07
CA ALA A 268 -14.30 -5.35 -5.98
C ALA A 268 -13.04 -4.98 -6.76
N LYS A 269 -11.95 -5.75 -6.56
CA LYS A 269 -10.65 -5.54 -7.20
C LYS A 269 -10.71 -5.74 -8.72
N SER A 270 -11.53 -6.68 -9.20
CA SER A 270 -11.76 -6.87 -10.64
C SER A 270 -12.41 -5.63 -11.28
N VAL A 271 -13.38 -5.01 -10.60
CA VAL A 271 -14.05 -3.79 -11.09
C VAL A 271 -13.07 -2.61 -11.14
N VAL A 272 -12.35 -2.32 -10.06
CA VAL A 272 -11.37 -1.20 -10.04
C VAL A 272 -10.17 -1.45 -10.97
N GLY A 273 -9.85 -2.70 -11.30
CA GLY A 273 -8.78 -3.08 -12.23
C GLY A 273 -9.16 -3.12 -13.71
N SER A 274 -10.47 -3.10 -14.04
CA SER A 274 -10.93 -3.22 -15.42
C SER A 274 -10.65 -1.95 -16.23
N SER A 275 -9.82 -2.04 -17.28
CA SER A 275 -9.51 -0.89 -18.16
C SER A 275 -10.78 -0.27 -18.77
N LEU A 276 -11.80 -1.07 -19.07
CA LEU A 276 -13.07 -0.57 -19.58
C LEU A 276 -13.84 0.23 -18.54
N VAL A 277 -13.89 -0.23 -17.29
CA VAL A 277 -14.51 0.51 -16.18
C VAL A 277 -13.73 1.78 -15.92
N LYS A 278 -12.41 1.70 -15.78
CA LYS A 278 -11.52 2.85 -15.54
C LYS A 278 -11.67 3.94 -16.63
N ALA A 279 -11.78 3.55 -17.89
CA ALA A 279 -12.02 4.48 -19.00
C ALA A 279 -13.44 5.07 -19.01
N ALA A 280 -14.46 4.29 -18.61
CA ALA A 280 -15.83 4.79 -18.48
C ALA A 280 -15.92 5.84 -17.37
N VAL A 281 -15.27 5.61 -16.23
CA VAL A 281 -15.18 6.57 -15.12
C VAL A 281 -14.48 7.87 -15.57
N PHE A 282 -13.37 7.77 -16.31
CA PHE A 282 -12.70 8.96 -16.86
C PHE A 282 -13.63 9.78 -17.77
N GLY A 283 -14.46 9.10 -18.56
CA GLY A 283 -15.46 9.71 -19.44
C GLY A 283 -16.79 10.07 -18.78
N GLU A 284 -16.91 9.95 -17.46
CA GLU A 284 -18.15 10.21 -16.69
C GLU A 284 -19.37 9.39 -17.18
N ASP A 285 -19.11 8.16 -17.63
CA ASP A 285 -20.12 7.21 -18.12
C ASP A 285 -20.41 6.12 -17.07
N ALA A 286 -21.60 6.13 -16.48
CA ALA A 286 -22.09 5.14 -15.50
C ALA A 286 -22.42 3.80 -16.16
N ASN A 287 -21.39 3.20 -16.76
CA ASN A 287 -21.50 2.04 -17.60
C ASN A 287 -21.58 0.75 -16.78
N TRP A 288 -22.76 0.48 -16.23
CA TRP A 288 -23.03 -0.72 -15.43
C TRP A 288 -22.72 -2.02 -16.19
N GLY A 289 -22.89 -2.06 -17.51
CA GLY A 289 -22.54 -3.24 -18.32
C GLY A 289 -21.05 -3.60 -18.26
N ARG A 290 -20.15 -2.60 -18.22
CA ARG A 290 -18.71 -2.82 -18.03
C ARG A 290 -18.38 -3.30 -16.62
N VAL A 291 -19.12 -2.85 -15.61
CA VAL A 291 -18.99 -3.34 -14.22
C VAL A 291 -19.41 -4.80 -14.13
N LEU A 292 -20.56 -5.18 -14.70
CA LEU A 292 -21.02 -6.58 -14.75
C LEU A 292 -20.01 -7.48 -15.49
N THR A 293 -19.44 -6.97 -16.60
CA THR A 293 -18.40 -7.69 -17.35
C THR A 293 -17.18 -7.97 -16.45
N ALA A 294 -16.70 -6.95 -15.71
CA ALA A 294 -15.56 -7.09 -14.81
C ALA A 294 -15.84 -8.07 -13.65
N MET A 295 -17.03 -7.98 -13.03
CA MET A 295 -17.44 -8.93 -11.98
C MET A 295 -17.52 -10.35 -12.53
N GLY A 296 -18.16 -10.55 -13.68
CA GLY A 296 -18.29 -11.85 -14.33
C GLY A 296 -16.96 -12.51 -14.73
N SER A 297 -15.89 -11.72 -14.90
CA SER A 297 -14.54 -12.22 -15.20
C SER A 297 -13.60 -12.25 -13.99
N ALA A 298 -14.09 -12.05 -12.77
CA ALA A 298 -13.24 -11.92 -11.57
C ALA A 298 -12.52 -13.22 -11.15
N GLY A 299 -12.85 -14.36 -11.77
CA GLY A 299 -12.21 -15.65 -11.46
C GLY A 299 -12.65 -16.29 -10.14
N VAL A 300 -13.69 -15.74 -9.50
CA VAL A 300 -14.34 -16.28 -8.30
C VAL A 300 -15.81 -16.59 -8.59
N PRO A 301 -16.38 -17.66 -8.03
CA PRO A 301 -17.79 -17.99 -8.20
C PRO A 301 -18.67 -16.97 -7.44
N PHE A 302 -19.77 -16.56 -8.06
CA PHE A 302 -20.86 -15.83 -7.39
C PHE A 302 -22.16 -16.03 -8.18
N ASP A 303 -23.29 -15.79 -7.53
CA ASP A 303 -24.62 -15.85 -8.16
C ASP A 303 -24.99 -14.48 -8.76
N PRO A 304 -25.14 -14.36 -10.10
CA PRO A 304 -25.52 -13.10 -10.73
C PRO A 304 -27.01 -12.74 -10.58
N ASP A 305 -27.88 -13.70 -10.27
CA ASP A 305 -29.34 -13.47 -10.27
C ASP A 305 -29.78 -12.55 -9.12
N GLY A 306 -29.05 -12.60 -7.99
CA GLY A 306 -29.26 -11.73 -6.83
C GLY A 306 -28.41 -10.45 -6.81
N LEU A 307 -27.76 -10.11 -7.93
CA LEU A 307 -26.87 -8.95 -8.00
C LEU A 307 -27.66 -7.65 -8.14
N GLU A 308 -27.36 -6.72 -7.25
CA GLU A 308 -27.78 -5.32 -7.34
C GLU A 308 -26.55 -4.41 -7.52
N LEU A 309 -26.69 -3.33 -8.29
CA LEU A 309 -25.59 -2.40 -8.58
C LEU A 309 -26.03 -0.93 -8.51
N TRP A 310 -25.15 -0.09 -7.96
CA TRP A 310 -25.34 1.36 -7.82
C TRP A 310 -24.10 2.15 -8.24
N PHE A 311 -24.36 3.34 -8.78
CA PHE A 311 -23.38 4.43 -8.85
C PHE A 311 -23.83 5.54 -7.88
N GLY A 312 -23.03 5.81 -6.85
CA GLY A 312 -23.45 6.64 -5.73
C GLY A 312 -24.77 6.12 -5.13
N ALA A 313 -25.82 6.95 -5.18
CA ALA A 313 -27.16 6.59 -4.70
C ALA A 313 -28.07 5.98 -5.79
N VAL A 314 -27.66 5.98 -7.06
CA VAL A 314 -28.52 5.60 -8.19
C VAL A 314 -28.41 4.11 -8.46
N LYS A 315 -29.51 3.36 -8.26
CA LYS A 315 -29.60 1.94 -8.60
C LYS A 315 -29.78 1.77 -10.09
N VAL A 316 -28.95 0.94 -10.72
CA VAL A 316 -28.93 0.75 -12.17
C VAL A 316 -29.23 -0.68 -12.60
N PHE A 317 -29.08 -1.66 -11.69
CA PHE A 317 -29.28 -3.08 -11.97
C PHE A 317 -29.78 -3.83 -10.73
N GLU A 318 -30.67 -4.81 -10.93
CA GLU A 318 -31.22 -5.75 -9.93
C GLU A 318 -31.69 -7.02 -10.64
N GLY A 319 -30.78 -7.98 -10.88
CA GLY A 319 -31.01 -9.17 -11.73
C GLY A 319 -31.33 -8.87 -13.21
N ALA A 320 -31.75 -7.64 -13.51
CA ALA A 320 -32.05 -7.07 -14.81
C ALA A 320 -31.85 -5.54 -14.74
N PRO A 321 -31.79 -4.84 -15.89
CA PRO A 321 -31.72 -3.38 -15.90
C PRO A 321 -32.90 -2.72 -15.17
N VAL A 322 -32.61 -1.77 -14.30
CA VAL A 322 -33.62 -1.00 -13.56
C VAL A 322 -33.83 0.36 -14.24
N PRO A 323 -35.08 0.86 -14.38
CA PRO A 323 -35.32 2.23 -14.83
C PRO A 323 -34.63 3.26 -13.93
N HIS A 324 -33.80 4.12 -14.51
CA HIS A 324 -33.07 5.18 -13.79
C HIS A 324 -32.79 6.37 -14.73
N GLU A 325 -32.51 7.54 -14.15
CA GLU A 325 -32.08 8.72 -14.89
C GLU A 325 -30.58 8.64 -15.18
N VAL A 326 -30.21 8.47 -16.45
CA VAL A 326 -28.81 8.33 -16.89
C VAL A 326 -27.96 9.54 -16.49
N ALA A 327 -28.54 10.74 -16.56
CA ALA A 327 -27.84 11.96 -16.18
C ALA A 327 -27.48 11.99 -14.68
N GLU A 328 -28.34 11.44 -13.81
CA GLU A 328 -28.06 11.35 -12.37
C GLU A 328 -26.98 10.31 -12.08
N ALA A 329 -27.02 9.15 -12.76
CA ALA A 329 -25.98 8.12 -12.62
C ALA A 329 -24.60 8.65 -13.08
N ASN A 330 -24.56 9.37 -14.20
CA ASN A 330 -23.33 10.00 -14.70
C ASN A 330 -22.84 11.12 -13.76
N ALA A 331 -23.75 11.91 -13.18
CA ALA A 331 -23.37 12.95 -12.22
C ALA A 331 -22.71 12.37 -10.95
N ALA A 332 -23.02 11.12 -10.57
CA ALA A 332 -22.35 10.43 -9.46
C ALA A 332 -20.86 10.12 -9.74
N LEU A 333 -20.42 10.23 -11.00
CA LEU A 333 -19.02 10.07 -11.41
C LEU A 333 -18.26 11.39 -11.51
N ALA A 334 -18.96 12.53 -11.46
CA ALA A 334 -18.34 13.85 -11.71
C ALA A 334 -17.42 14.29 -10.56
N SER A 335 -17.63 13.79 -9.34
CA SER A 335 -16.75 14.06 -8.19
C SER A 335 -15.37 13.44 -8.36
N GLY A 336 -14.37 14.02 -7.67
CA GLY A 336 -13.02 13.45 -7.58
C GLY A 336 -12.96 12.10 -6.86
N GLU A 337 -14.07 11.67 -6.25
CA GLU A 337 -14.26 10.35 -5.64
C GLU A 337 -15.53 9.71 -6.19
N VAL A 338 -15.38 8.50 -6.71
CA VAL A 338 -16.44 7.72 -7.34
C VAL A 338 -16.75 6.51 -6.47
N GLY A 339 -18.01 6.40 -6.06
CA GLY A 339 -18.52 5.23 -5.35
C GLY A 339 -19.32 4.31 -6.26
N ILE A 340 -18.91 3.04 -6.33
CA ILE A 340 -19.66 1.97 -6.99
C ILE A 340 -19.96 0.91 -5.93
N SER A 341 -21.22 0.53 -5.78
CA SER A 341 -21.62 -0.48 -4.79
C SER A 341 -22.31 -1.62 -5.49
N ALA A 342 -21.98 -2.86 -5.11
CA ALA A 342 -22.66 -4.06 -5.53
C ALA A 342 -23.11 -4.87 -4.32
N ARG A 343 -24.31 -5.44 -4.37
CA ARG A 343 -24.82 -6.34 -3.34
C ARG A 343 -25.14 -7.69 -3.95
N LEU A 344 -24.66 -8.75 -3.32
CA LEU A 344 -25.11 -10.11 -3.60
C LEU A 344 -26.28 -10.48 -2.67
N GLY A 345 -26.99 -11.56 -2.99
CA GLY A 345 -28.25 -11.90 -2.32
C GLY A 345 -28.13 -12.79 -1.07
N ALA A 346 -26.99 -13.47 -0.82
CA ALA A 346 -27.02 -14.68 0.01
C ALA A 346 -25.94 -14.80 1.12
N GLY A 347 -25.02 -13.84 1.27
CA GLY A 347 -23.93 -13.91 2.26
C GLY A 347 -23.93 -12.77 3.28
N GLY A 348 -22.93 -12.78 4.16
CA GLY A 348 -22.75 -11.77 5.23
C GLY A 348 -21.42 -11.03 5.19
N ALA A 349 -20.54 -11.35 4.24
CA ALA A 349 -19.23 -10.72 4.13
C ALA A 349 -19.25 -9.55 3.14
N SER A 350 -18.38 -8.58 3.36
CA SER A 350 -18.19 -7.44 2.47
C SER A 350 -16.72 -7.06 2.37
N ALA A 351 -16.35 -6.42 1.27
CA ALA A 351 -15.01 -5.87 1.08
C ALA A 351 -15.06 -4.63 0.19
N THR A 352 -14.02 -3.82 0.30
CA THR A 352 -13.81 -2.62 -0.50
C THR A 352 -12.49 -2.70 -1.22
N ALA A 353 -12.45 -2.31 -2.49
CA ALA A 353 -11.23 -2.11 -3.25
C ALA A 353 -11.15 -0.69 -3.81
N TRP A 354 -9.93 -0.23 -4.05
CA TRP A 354 -9.64 1.11 -4.51
C TRP A 354 -8.81 1.07 -5.79
N GLY A 355 -9.11 1.99 -6.68
CA GLY A 355 -8.28 2.27 -7.84
C GLY A 355 -8.51 3.68 -8.33
N CYS A 356 -8.18 3.93 -9.58
CA CYS A 356 -8.42 5.21 -10.23
C CYS A 356 -8.99 5.01 -11.63
N ASP A 357 -9.35 6.09 -12.29
CA ASP A 357 -9.69 6.10 -13.70
C ASP A 357 -8.47 5.82 -14.61
N LEU A 358 -8.69 5.71 -15.93
CA LEU A 358 -7.64 5.55 -16.94
C LEU A 358 -7.69 6.74 -17.89
N SER A 359 -6.76 7.68 -17.72
CA SER A 359 -6.71 8.91 -18.50
C SER A 359 -5.67 8.84 -19.64
N TYR A 360 -5.70 9.83 -20.53
CA TYR A 360 -4.65 10.02 -21.54
C TYR A 360 -3.27 10.29 -20.90
N GLU A 361 -3.26 10.90 -19.72
CA GLU A 361 -2.05 11.29 -19.02
C GLU A 361 -1.25 10.09 -18.53
N TYR A 362 -1.94 9.02 -18.08
CA TYR A 362 -1.31 7.74 -17.76
C TYR A 362 -0.47 7.20 -18.94
N VAL A 363 -1.06 7.22 -20.14
CA VAL A 363 -0.38 6.76 -21.38
C VAL A 363 0.79 7.67 -21.72
N ARG A 364 0.65 8.98 -21.53
CA ARG A 364 1.72 9.95 -21.79
C ARG A 364 2.91 9.73 -20.85
N ILE A 365 2.67 9.63 -19.55
CA ILE A 365 3.70 9.40 -18.51
C ILE A 365 4.46 8.12 -18.83
N ASN A 366 3.75 7.00 -19.00
CA ASN A 366 4.38 5.70 -19.18
C ASN A 366 4.95 5.47 -20.59
N GLY A 367 4.41 6.15 -21.60
CA GLY A 367 4.94 6.11 -22.97
C GLY A 367 6.20 6.96 -23.18
N SER A 368 6.48 7.92 -22.29
CA SER A 368 7.64 8.83 -22.38
C SER A 368 8.58 8.77 -21.18
N TYR A 369 8.38 7.83 -20.25
CA TYR A 369 9.11 7.76 -18.97
C TYR A 369 10.64 7.71 -19.10
N ARG A 370 11.16 7.19 -20.22
CA ARG A 370 12.62 7.05 -20.48
C ARG A 370 13.14 7.95 -21.61
N THR A 371 12.36 8.93 -22.07
CA THR A 371 12.70 9.85 -23.17
C THR A 371 12.61 11.29 -22.73
#